data_AF-A0A4R5D4L9-F1
#
_entry.id   AF-A0A4R5D4L9-F1
#
_cell.length_a   1.000
_cell.length_b   1.000
_cell.length_c   1.000
_cell.angle_alpha   90.00
_cell.angle_beta   90.00
_cell.angle_gamma   90.00
#
_symmetry.space_group_name_H-M   'P 1'
#
loop_
_entity.id
_entity.type
_entity.pdbx_description
1 polymer ?
#
loop_
_entity_poly.entity_id
_entity_poly.type
_entity_poly.pdbx_seq_one_letter_code
_entity_poly.pdbx_strand_id
1 'polypeptide(L)'
;MADNPASRFDRQSSSDRRFDHDCRRDQRGPDRALTRAHGRTTAAAVLVATLLLGGCSAEQRDEWSRLALPEPATEEAPLVGDLWIGAWIAAFAVGFLVWGLILWAVIAYRRRNDQLPKQTRFNIPIEFLYTVTPFFVIAPFFYFTANHQDQITDIRAEPDLTVDVVGQQWSWTFNYVDEDVHEIGTINDRPTLYLPIGQTVRFELGSQDVIHSFWIPEFYMKQDVFPGQPNAFQVTPDREGTFEGRCAEFCGVFHQSMRFTVEVVSEQEYQDQMDGLREAGQTGLIDPPIRGAYDDEPLDPDSPGGDR
;
A
#
# COMPACT_ATOMS: atom_id res chain seq x y z
N MET A 1 19.35 15.40 57.46
CA MET A 1 19.45 15.40 58.94
C MET A 1 18.55 14.27 59.40
N ALA A 2 19.11 13.07 59.43
CA ALA A 2 19.40 12.32 60.67
C ALA A 2 18.18 11.44 61.04
N ASP A 3 18.26 10.22 61.51
CA ASP A 3 19.30 9.21 61.64
C ASP A 3 18.54 7.93 62.06
N ASN A 4 19.10 6.77 61.74
CA ASN A 4 18.76 5.46 62.33
C ASN A 4 18.98 5.50 63.87
N PRO A 5 18.36 4.63 64.71
CA PRO A 5 19.06 3.38 64.99
C PRO A 5 18.19 2.16 65.41
N ALA A 6 18.76 1.00 65.10
CA ALA A 6 18.43 -0.32 65.63
C ALA A 6 18.85 -0.51 67.11
N SER A 7 18.22 -1.46 67.80
CA SER A 7 18.76 -2.35 68.87
C SER A 7 17.57 -3.09 69.52
N ARG A 8 17.60 -4.30 70.10
CA ARG A 8 18.60 -5.36 70.36
C ARG A 8 17.85 -6.50 71.11
N PHE A 9 18.22 -7.75 70.81
CA PHE A 9 18.17 -9.00 71.59
C PHE A 9 17.28 -9.14 72.86
N ASP A 10 16.56 -10.27 73.00
CA ASP A 10 17.00 -11.35 73.92
C ASP A 10 16.35 -12.74 73.70
N ARG A 11 17.07 -13.79 74.13
CA ARG A 11 16.79 -15.24 74.04
C ARG A 11 16.06 -15.79 75.27
N GLN A 12 15.29 -16.87 75.09
CA GLN A 12 15.29 -18.10 75.94
C GLN A 12 14.39 -19.17 75.29
N SER A 13 14.89 -20.38 74.95
CA SER A 13 15.03 -21.59 75.80
C SER A 13 13.67 -22.06 76.32
N SER A 14 13.16 -23.30 76.22
CA SER A 14 13.68 -24.64 75.94
C SER A 14 12.46 -25.59 76.00
N SER A 15 12.43 -26.68 75.23
CA SER A 15 12.26 -28.04 75.78
C SER A 15 11.98 -29.07 74.67
N ASP A 16 12.88 -30.04 74.61
CA ASP A 16 12.81 -31.35 73.97
C ASP A 16 11.48 -32.09 74.20
N ARG A 17 10.98 -32.78 73.17
CA ARG A 17 10.44 -34.15 73.33
C ARG A 17 10.45 -34.88 71.99
N ARG A 18 10.89 -36.13 72.07
CA ARG A 18 11.43 -36.98 71.02
C ARG A 18 10.53 -38.22 70.86
N PHE A 19 10.59 -38.82 69.66
CA PHE A 19 10.12 -40.15 69.26
C PHE A 19 8.60 -40.37 69.10
N ASP A 20 8.16 -40.71 67.87
CA ASP A 20 8.05 -42.13 67.52
C ASP A 20 8.03 -42.38 66.00
N HIS A 21 8.70 -43.46 65.61
CA HIS A 21 8.69 -44.07 64.29
C HIS A 21 7.46 -45.00 64.23
N ASP A 22 6.59 -44.86 63.22
CA ASP A 22 5.77 -45.98 62.78
C ASP A 22 5.75 -46.09 61.25
N CYS A 23 6.14 -47.27 60.79
CA CYS A 23 6.13 -47.72 59.42
C CYS A 23 4.82 -48.46 59.19
N ARG A 24 3.91 -47.95 58.33
CA ARG A 24 2.98 -48.85 57.63
C ARG A 24 2.33 -48.27 56.36
N ARG A 25 2.65 -48.98 55.28
CA ARG A 25 1.80 -49.36 54.12
C ARG A 25 1.41 -48.31 53.08
N ASP A 26 2.16 -48.40 51.98
CA ASP A 26 1.69 -48.44 50.59
C ASP A 26 0.21 -48.81 50.40
N GLN A 27 -0.57 -47.89 49.84
CA GLN A 27 -1.68 -48.19 48.94
C GLN A 27 -1.62 -47.23 47.73
N ARG A 28 -1.13 -47.78 46.62
CA ARG A 28 -1.27 -47.27 45.26
C ARG A 28 -2.71 -46.85 44.94
N GLY A 29 -2.87 -45.65 44.41
CA GLY A 29 -4.03 -45.25 43.60
C GLY A 29 -3.54 -44.86 42.20
N PRO A 30 -4.01 -45.50 41.11
CA PRO A 30 -3.55 -45.18 39.77
C PRO A 30 -4.29 -43.95 39.19
N ASP A 31 -3.55 -43.18 38.42
CA ASP A 31 -3.97 -42.48 37.19
C ASP A 31 -5.09 -41.44 37.27
N ARG A 32 -4.74 -40.18 37.60
CA ARG A 32 -5.55 -39.00 37.25
C ARG A 32 -4.77 -37.78 36.72
N ALA A 33 -3.54 -37.97 36.23
CA ALA A 33 -2.72 -36.86 35.71
C ALA A 33 -2.61 -36.79 34.16
N LEU A 34 -3.12 -37.79 33.42
CA LEU A 34 -2.88 -37.87 31.96
C LEU A 34 -4.02 -37.30 31.09
N THR A 35 -5.19 -36.99 31.65
CA THR A 35 -6.37 -36.57 30.86
C THR A 35 -6.49 -35.06 30.64
N ARG A 36 -5.78 -34.20 31.40
CA ARG A 36 -5.84 -32.73 31.20
C ARG A 36 -4.85 -32.18 30.17
N ALA A 37 -3.76 -32.89 29.89
CA ALA A 37 -2.76 -32.45 28.91
C ALA A 37 -3.27 -32.59 27.47
N HIS A 38 -4.02 -33.66 27.18
CA HIS A 38 -4.55 -33.94 25.84
C HIS A 38 -5.63 -32.94 25.39
N GLY A 39 -6.44 -32.40 26.30
CA GLY A 39 -7.49 -31.43 25.94
C GLY A 39 -6.98 -30.04 25.54
N ARG A 40 -5.79 -29.65 26.03
CA ARG A 40 -5.15 -28.37 25.67
C ARG A 40 -4.37 -28.45 24.38
N THR A 41 -3.72 -29.59 24.11
CA THR A 41 -3.01 -29.82 22.85
C THR A 41 -3.96 -30.03 21.69
N THR A 42 -5.11 -30.69 21.90
CA THR A 42 -6.14 -30.79 20.86
C THR A 42 -6.83 -29.46 20.60
N ALA A 43 -7.12 -28.65 21.62
CA ALA A 43 -7.69 -27.32 21.42
C ALA A 43 -6.72 -26.39 20.67
N ALA A 44 -5.42 -26.40 21.01
CA ALA A 44 -4.41 -25.62 20.29
C ALA A 44 -4.19 -26.15 18.86
N ALA A 45 -4.18 -27.46 18.66
CA ALA A 45 -4.07 -28.06 17.33
C ALA A 45 -5.31 -27.78 16.46
N VAL A 46 -6.51 -27.77 17.06
CA VAL A 46 -7.75 -27.39 16.37
C VAL A 46 -7.74 -25.90 16.06
N LEU A 47 -7.24 -25.03 16.95
CA LEU A 47 -7.12 -23.59 16.69
C LEU A 47 -6.12 -23.27 15.59
N VAL A 48 -4.97 -23.97 15.59
CA VAL A 48 -3.96 -23.88 14.53
C VAL A 48 -4.50 -24.47 13.23
N ALA A 49 -5.22 -25.59 13.29
CA ALA A 49 -5.85 -26.18 12.11
C ALA A 49 -6.96 -25.27 11.55
N THR A 50 -7.78 -24.62 12.37
CA THR A 50 -8.78 -23.65 11.89
C THR A 50 -8.14 -22.37 11.36
N LEU A 51 -7.03 -21.91 11.94
CA LEU A 51 -6.24 -20.80 11.37
C LEU A 51 -5.59 -21.18 10.03
N LEU A 52 -5.13 -22.42 9.87
CA LEU A 52 -4.53 -22.91 8.62
C LEU A 52 -5.58 -23.28 7.54
N LEU A 53 -6.80 -23.64 7.94
CA LEU A 53 -7.89 -23.99 7.02
C LEU A 53 -8.77 -22.80 6.62
N GLY A 54 -8.63 -21.65 7.30
CA GLY A 54 -9.42 -20.44 7.05
C GLY A 54 -8.99 -19.59 5.84
N GLY A 55 -7.93 -19.98 5.11
CA GLY A 55 -7.34 -19.18 4.03
C GLY A 55 -7.61 -19.68 2.60
N CYS A 56 -8.68 -20.45 2.37
CA CYS A 56 -8.86 -21.21 1.13
C CYS A 56 -10.11 -20.83 0.31
N SER A 57 -10.54 -19.55 0.28
CA SER A 57 -11.37 -19.11 -0.85
C SER A 57 -10.49 -18.97 -2.12
N ALA A 58 -11.06 -19.16 -3.31
CA ALA A 58 -10.31 -18.94 -4.56
C ALA A 58 -9.89 -17.48 -4.72
N GLU A 59 -10.77 -16.56 -4.32
CA GLU A 59 -10.57 -15.11 -4.31
C GLU A 59 -9.43 -14.67 -3.37
N GLN A 60 -9.36 -15.21 -2.15
CA GLN A 60 -8.21 -14.94 -1.27
C GLN A 60 -6.91 -15.45 -1.90
N ARG A 61 -6.89 -16.67 -2.43
CA ARG A 61 -5.65 -17.21 -3.03
C ARG A 61 -5.14 -16.33 -4.17
N ASP A 62 -6.05 -15.79 -4.95
CA ASP A 62 -5.76 -14.88 -6.05
C ASP A 62 -5.21 -13.53 -5.53
N GLU A 63 -5.84 -12.93 -4.52
CA GLU A 63 -5.36 -11.70 -3.85
C GLU A 63 -3.97 -11.88 -3.19
N TRP A 64 -3.75 -13.01 -2.52
CA TRP A 64 -2.44 -13.36 -1.94
C TRP A 64 -1.38 -13.58 -3.01
N SER A 65 -1.76 -14.08 -4.19
CA SER A 65 -0.81 -14.25 -5.31
C SER A 65 -0.33 -12.92 -5.88
N ARG A 66 -1.17 -11.87 -5.82
CA ARG A 66 -0.82 -10.48 -6.16
C ARG A 66 -0.21 -9.69 -5.01
N LEU A 67 -0.02 -10.31 -3.85
CA LEU A 67 0.47 -9.66 -2.63
C LEU A 67 -0.35 -8.41 -2.26
N ALA A 68 -1.67 -8.58 -2.25
CA ALA A 68 -2.66 -7.56 -1.87
C ALA A 68 -2.78 -6.36 -2.83
N LEU A 69 -2.30 -6.47 -4.07
CA LEU A 69 -2.76 -5.58 -5.13
C LEU A 69 -4.14 -6.02 -5.65
N PRO A 70 -5.01 -5.05 -5.99
CA PRO A 70 -6.32 -5.37 -6.59
C PRO A 70 -6.15 -6.06 -7.95
N GLU A 71 -7.21 -6.63 -8.51
CA GLU A 71 -7.11 -7.23 -9.85
C GLU A 71 -6.90 -6.13 -10.90
N PRO A 72 -5.89 -6.24 -11.78
CA PRO A 72 -5.65 -5.24 -12.83
C PRO A 72 -6.88 -5.09 -13.73
N ALA A 73 -7.07 -3.88 -14.27
CA ALA A 73 -8.19 -3.57 -15.16
C ALA A 73 -7.77 -2.75 -16.40
N THR A 74 -6.49 -2.74 -16.71
CA THR A 74 -5.90 -2.06 -17.88
C THR A 74 -4.75 -2.87 -18.45
N GLU A 75 -4.49 -2.76 -19.74
CA GLU A 75 -3.40 -3.46 -20.44
C GLU A 75 -2.00 -3.11 -19.87
N GLU A 76 -1.83 -1.90 -19.31
CA GLU A 76 -0.56 -1.41 -18.78
C GLU A 76 -0.29 -1.87 -17.33
N ALA A 77 -1.33 -2.23 -16.58
CA ALA A 77 -1.21 -2.58 -15.17
C ALA A 77 -0.26 -3.77 -14.91
N PRO A 78 -0.24 -4.85 -15.71
CA PRO A 78 0.73 -5.94 -15.53
C PRO A 78 2.20 -5.49 -15.47
N LEU A 79 2.58 -4.40 -16.16
CA LEU A 79 3.95 -3.83 -16.11
C LEU A 79 4.35 -3.43 -14.67
N VAL A 80 3.40 -2.87 -13.91
CA VAL A 80 3.59 -2.51 -12.49
C VAL A 80 3.43 -3.75 -11.60
N GLY A 81 2.43 -4.58 -11.89
CA GLY A 81 2.10 -5.77 -11.10
C GLY A 81 3.24 -6.80 -11.04
N ASP A 82 3.86 -7.10 -12.18
CA ASP A 82 4.97 -8.05 -12.25
C ASP A 82 6.21 -7.55 -11.48
N LEU A 83 6.49 -6.24 -11.59
CA LEU A 83 7.58 -5.61 -10.86
C LEU A 83 7.32 -5.61 -9.35
N TRP A 84 6.08 -5.37 -8.92
CA TRP A 84 5.66 -5.47 -7.52
C TRP A 84 5.89 -6.86 -6.94
N ILE A 85 5.42 -7.90 -7.64
CA ILE A 85 5.61 -9.30 -7.22
C ILE A 85 7.10 -9.62 -7.15
N GLY A 86 7.86 -9.27 -8.19
CA GLY A 86 9.31 -9.45 -8.21
C GLY A 86 10.02 -8.76 -7.05
N ALA A 87 9.66 -7.50 -6.76
CA ALA A 87 10.23 -6.70 -5.67
C ALA A 87 9.99 -7.34 -4.31
N TRP A 88 8.77 -7.81 -4.05
CA TRP A 88 8.46 -8.50 -2.80
C TRP A 88 9.17 -9.85 -2.67
N ILE A 89 9.27 -10.64 -3.74
CA ILE A 89 10.03 -11.90 -3.72
C ILE A 89 11.49 -11.61 -3.32
N ALA A 90 12.12 -10.60 -3.93
CA ALA A 90 13.47 -10.20 -3.58
C ALA A 90 13.57 -9.67 -2.14
N ALA A 91 12.61 -8.84 -1.71
CA ALA A 91 12.55 -8.32 -0.35
C ALA A 91 12.40 -9.43 0.70
N PHE A 92 11.56 -10.43 0.46
CA PHE A 92 11.42 -11.59 1.34
C PHE A 92 12.67 -12.46 1.33
N ALA A 93 13.31 -12.69 0.19
CA ALA A 93 14.56 -13.45 0.12
C ALA A 93 15.66 -12.80 0.97
N VAL A 94 15.86 -11.49 0.83
CA VAL A 94 16.82 -10.72 1.63
C VAL A 94 16.37 -10.64 3.09
N GLY A 95 15.10 -10.38 3.34
CA GLY A 95 14.51 -10.26 4.68
C GLY A 95 14.68 -11.54 5.50
N PHE A 96 14.32 -12.70 4.93
CA PHE A 96 14.49 -14.00 5.59
C PHE A 96 15.96 -14.38 5.78
N LEU A 97 16.85 -14.01 4.86
CA LEU A 97 18.28 -14.17 5.06
C LEU A 97 18.76 -13.37 6.28
N VAL A 98 18.43 -12.08 6.35
CA VAL A 98 18.85 -11.19 7.44
C VAL A 98 18.23 -11.61 8.77
N TRP A 99 16.92 -11.89 8.80
CA TRP A 99 16.25 -12.38 10.00
C TRP A 99 16.82 -13.73 10.45
N GLY A 100 17.11 -14.64 9.51
CA GLY A 100 17.76 -15.91 9.78
C GLY A 100 19.14 -15.73 10.41
N LEU A 101 19.97 -14.82 9.89
CA LEU A 101 21.29 -14.50 10.45
C LEU A 101 21.18 -13.87 11.84
N ILE A 102 20.23 -12.96 12.06
CA ILE A 102 19.98 -12.35 13.38
C ILE A 102 19.55 -13.41 14.38
N LEU A 103 18.55 -14.23 14.04
CA LEU A 103 18.05 -15.30 14.91
C LEU A 103 19.14 -16.33 15.20
N TRP A 104 19.92 -16.71 14.18
CA TRP A 104 21.08 -17.57 14.35
C TRP A 104 22.10 -16.95 15.31
N ALA A 105 22.43 -15.67 15.15
CA ALA A 105 23.37 -14.98 16.03
C ALA A 105 22.88 -14.96 17.48
N VAL A 106 21.59 -14.68 17.70
CA VAL A 106 20.95 -14.72 19.02
C VAL A 106 21.02 -16.11 19.64
N ILE A 107 20.78 -17.18 18.87
CA ILE A 107 20.74 -18.56 19.41
C ILE A 107 22.14 -19.16 19.60
N ALA A 108 23.02 -18.98 18.61
CA ALA A 108 24.35 -19.58 18.55
C ALA A 108 25.34 -18.85 19.49
N TYR A 109 25.27 -17.52 19.54
CA TYR A 109 26.21 -16.70 20.32
C TYR A 109 25.62 -16.13 21.62
N ARG A 110 24.44 -16.62 22.08
CA ARG A 110 23.98 -16.29 23.44
C ARG A 110 25.00 -16.68 24.49
N ARG A 111 25.14 -15.84 25.51
CA ARG A 111 26.03 -16.08 26.65
C ARG A 111 25.70 -17.42 27.34
N ARG A 112 26.68 -18.32 27.43
CA ARG A 112 26.58 -19.61 28.16
C ARG A 112 27.67 -19.80 29.22
N ASN A 113 28.79 -19.08 29.08
CA ASN A 113 29.91 -19.07 30.01
C ASN A 113 30.51 -17.66 30.07
N ASP A 114 31.47 -17.44 30.97
CA ASP A 114 32.12 -16.14 31.18
C ASP A 114 33.39 -15.96 30.31
N GLN A 115 33.54 -16.76 29.25
CA GLN A 115 34.65 -16.58 28.31
C GLN A 115 34.39 -15.37 27.42
N LEU A 116 35.41 -14.51 27.26
CA LEU A 116 35.32 -13.36 26.38
C LEU A 116 35.27 -13.80 24.90
N PRO A 117 34.46 -13.15 24.05
CA PRO A 117 34.37 -13.48 22.63
C PRO A 117 35.68 -13.14 21.89
N LYS A 118 35.93 -13.82 20.77
CA LYS A 118 37.06 -13.52 19.88
C LYS A 118 36.92 -12.11 19.33
N GLN A 119 37.92 -11.26 19.55
CA GLN A 119 37.96 -9.90 19.02
C GLN A 119 38.54 -9.90 17.61
N THR A 120 37.68 -9.84 16.60
CA THR A 120 38.08 -9.64 15.20
C THR A 120 37.69 -8.23 14.76
N ARG A 121 38.61 -7.49 14.13
CA ARG A 121 38.35 -6.11 13.69
C ARG A 121 37.95 -5.98 12.21
N PHE A 122 38.66 -6.65 11.31
CA PHE A 122 38.49 -6.47 9.87
C PHE A 122 38.42 -7.82 9.16
N ASN A 123 37.58 -7.89 8.14
CA ASN A 123 37.48 -9.05 7.25
C ASN A 123 37.18 -8.55 5.83
N ILE A 124 38.22 -8.07 5.14
CA ILE A 124 38.10 -7.48 3.80
C ILE A 124 37.28 -8.36 2.82
N PRO A 125 37.43 -9.70 2.78
CA PRO A 125 36.59 -10.55 1.93
C PRO A 125 35.08 -10.44 2.21
N ILE A 126 34.64 -10.43 3.48
CA ILE A 126 33.21 -10.31 3.79
C ILE A 126 32.71 -8.88 3.54
N GLU A 127 33.56 -7.89 3.78
CA GLU A 127 33.29 -6.49 3.51
C GLU A 127 33.01 -6.26 2.02
N PHE A 128 33.86 -6.81 1.16
CA PHE A 128 33.63 -6.78 -0.29
C PHE A 128 32.33 -7.49 -0.69
N LEU A 129 32.04 -8.67 -0.10
CA LEU A 129 30.84 -9.44 -0.40
C LEU A 129 29.57 -8.62 -0.15
N TYR A 130 29.36 -8.10 1.07
CA TYR A 130 28.13 -7.38 1.38
C TYR A 130 28.06 -5.97 0.76
N THR A 131 29.16 -5.42 0.26
CA THR A 131 29.15 -4.16 -0.49
C THR A 131 28.78 -4.38 -1.96
N VAL A 132 29.30 -5.42 -2.58
CA VAL A 132 29.10 -5.70 -4.01
C VAL A 132 27.79 -6.44 -4.27
N THR A 133 27.37 -7.35 -3.38
CA THR A 133 26.11 -8.09 -3.56
C THR A 133 24.88 -7.19 -3.71
N PRO A 134 24.64 -6.14 -2.88
CA PRO A 134 23.50 -5.26 -3.04
C PRO A 134 23.46 -4.55 -4.40
N PHE A 135 24.61 -4.18 -4.96
CA PHE A 135 24.68 -3.58 -6.29
C PHE A 135 24.11 -4.52 -7.37
N PHE A 136 24.49 -5.80 -7.33
CA PHE A 136 23.97 -6.79 -8.28
C PHE A 136 22.50 -7.14 -8.05
N VAL A 137 21.98 -6.97 -6.83
CA VAL A 137 20.54 -7.10 -6.57
C VAL A 137 19.80 -5.89 -7.14
N ILE A 138 20.29 -4.66 -6.93
CA ILE A 138 19.59 -3.44 -7.32
C ILE A 138 19.65 -3.18 -8.84
N ALA A 139 20.78 -3.48 -9.50
CA ALA A 139 20.97 -3.12 -10.91
C ALA A 139 19.91 -3.69 -11.87
N PRO A 140 19.51 -4.98 -11.79
CA PRO A 140 18.41 -5.50 -12.60
C PRO A 140 17.07 -4.83 -12.27
N PHE A 141 16.78 -4.61 -10.98
CA PHE A 141 15.55 -3.91 -10.56
C PHE A 141 15.47 -2.51 -11.15
N PHE A 142 16.57 -1.75 -11.09
CA PHE A 142 16.64 -0.41 -11.67
C PHE A 142 16.40 -0.45 -13.18
N TYR A 143 17.06 -1.37 -13.90
CA TYR A 143 16.87 -1.54 -15.34
C TYR A 143 15.40 -1.79 -15.70
N PHE A 144 14.76 -2.76 -15.03
CA PHE A 144 13.35 -3.05 -15.28
C PHE A 144 12.47 -1.87 -14.88
N THR A 145 12.71 -1.22 -13.73
CA THR A 145 11.91 -0.06 -13.30
C THR A 145 11.94 1.06 -14.33
N ALA A 146 13.13 1.45 -14.79
CA ALA A 146 13.28 2.51 -15.80
C ALA A 146 12.57 2.13 -17.12
N ASN A 147 12.77 0.90 -17.59
CA ASN A 147 12.15 0.43 -18.83
C ASN A 147 10.60 0.35 -18.76
N HIS A 148 10.03 -0.07 -17.63
CA HIS A 148 8.57 -0.09 -17.45
C HIS A 148 8.00 1.33 -17.28
N GLN A 149 8.71 2.20 -16.56
CA GLN A 149 8.32 3.61 -16.43
C GLN A 149 8.25 4.30 -17.80
N ASP A 150 9.26 4.10 -18.66
CA ASP A 150 9.29 4.69 -20.00
C ASP A 150 8.13 4.20 -20.88
N GLN A 151 7.64 2.96 -20.68
CA GLN A 151 6.48 2.42 -21.40
C GLN A 151 5.16 2.99 -20.87
N ILE A 152 4.98 3.04 -19.56
CA ILE A 152 3.72 3.52 -18.92
C ILE A 152 3.54 5.03 -19.11
N THR A 153 4.64 5.79 -19.18
CA THR A 153 4.59 7.24 -19.39
C THR A 153 4.62 7.66 -20.86
N ASP A 154 4.64 6.70 -21.78
CA ASP A 154 4.64 6.98 -23.22
C ASP A 154 3.24 7.39 -23.70
N ILE A 155 3.06 8.67 -23.99
CA ILE A 155 1.81 9.23 -24.53
C ILE A 155 1.91 9.56 -26.03
N ARG A 156 2.89 9.01 -26.75
CA ARG A 156 3.12 9.34 -28.18
C ARG A 156 2.07 8.74 -29.11
N ALA A 157 1.40 7.65 -28.70
CA ALA A 157 0.30 7.09 -29.46
C ALA A 157 -0.89 8.06 -29.48
N GLU A 158 -1.60 8.08 -30.61
CA GLU A 158 -2.87 8.81 -30.76
C GLU A 158 -3.94 8.07 -29.95
N PRO A 159 -4.64 8.75 -29.02
CA PRO A 159 -5.65 8.11 -28.19
C PRO A 159 -6.96 7.96 -28.97
N ASP A 160 -7.78 6.99 -28.57
CA ASP A 160 -9.13 6.80 -29.10
C ASP A 160 -10.12 7.78 -28.45
N LEU A 161 -9.90 8.12 -27.18
CA LEU A 161 -10.72 9.04 -26.39
C LEU A 161 -9.82 9.97 -25.57
N THR A 162 -10.15 11.26 -25.55
CA THR A 162 -9.52 12.22 -24.62
C THR A 162 -10.50 12.66 -23.54
N VAL A 163 -10.19 12.31 -22.29
CA VAL A 163 -10.92 12.79 -21.12
C VAL A 163 -10.07 13.82 -20.40
N ASP A 164 -10.62 15.02 -20.29
CA ASP A 164 -10.01 16.06 -19.53
C ASP A 164 -10.53 16.08 -18.08
N VAL A 165 -9.64 15.84 -17.13
CA VAL A 165 -9.91 15.65 -15.71
C VAL A 165 -9.54 16.91 -14.94
N VAL A 166 -10.55 17.51 -14.30
CA VAL A 166 -10.38 18.73 -13.51
C VAL A 166 -10.51 18.42 -12.02
N GLY A 167 -9.42 18.61 -11.28
CA GLY A 167 -9.38 18.55 -9.83
C GLY A 167 -9.74 19.89 -9.19
N GLN A 168 -10.76 19.90 -8.33
CA GLN A 168 -11.26 21.09 -7.64
C GLN A 168 -11.60 20.78 -6.17
N GLN A 169 -11.59 21.78 -5.29
CA GLN A 169 -11.97 21.63 -3.89
C GLN A 169 -13.49 21.49 -3.74
N TRP A 170 -14.03 20.36 -3.28
CA TRP A 170 -13.43 19.04 -3.08
C TRP A 170 -14.24 18.00 -3.87
N SER A 171 -14.10 18.03 -5.19
CA SER A 171 -14.72 17.10 -6.12
C SER A 171 -13.96 17.03 -7.44
N TRP A 172 -14.47 16.27 -8.40
CA TRP A 172 -13.87 16.09 -9.72
C TRP A 172 -14.85 16.54 -10.80
N THR A 173 -14.33 16.89 -11.97
CA THR A 173 -15.11 17.09 -13.19
C THR A 173 -14.42 16.37 -14.32
N PHE A 174 -15.20 15.65 -15.12
CA PHE A 174 -14.72 14.89 -16.26
C PHE A 174 -15.32 15.50 -17.52
N ASN A 175 -14.46 16.05 -18.36
CA ASN A 175 -14.84 16.63 -19.64
C ASN A 175 -14.53 15.60 -20.74
N TYR A 176 -15.52 15.21 -21.52
CA TYR A 176 -15.37 14.34 -22.67
C TYR A 176 -15.17 15.24 -23.89
N VAL A 177 -13.91 15.42 -24.29
CA VAL A 177 -13.49 16.48 -25.20
C VAL A 177 -14.08 16.30 -26.59
N ASP A 178 -14.15 15.06 -27.06
CA ASP A 178 -14.61 14.72 -28.41
C ASP A 178 -16.14 14.81 -28.54
N GLU A 179 -16.86 14.55 -27.45
CA GLU A 179 -18.33 14.55 -27.38
C GLU A 179 -18.93 15.90 -26.95
N ASP A 180 -18.09 16.84 -26.50
CA ASP A 180 -18.44 18.16 -26.01
C ASP A 180 -19.49 18.11 -24.86
N VAL A 181 -19.25 17.21 -23.90
CA VAL A 181 -20.07 17.05 -22.69
C VAL A 181 -19.18 16.93 -21.46
N HIS A 182 -19.76 17.12 -20.29
CA HIS A 182 -19.05 16.93 -19.02
C HIS A 182 -19.91 16.19 -18.00
N GLU A 183 -19.25 15.60 -17.01
CA GLU A 183 -19.84 15.11 -15.77
C GLU A 183 -19.20 15.88 -14.61
N ILE A 184 -20.03 16.54 -13.80
CA ILE A 184 -19.55 17.36 -12.67
C ILE A 184 -19.96 16.78 -11.32
N GLY A 185 -18.98 16.61 -10.45
CA GLY A 185 -19.18 16.23 -9.07
C GLY A 185 -19.40 17.42 -8.14
N THR A 186 -20.04 17.15 -7.01
CA THR A 186 -20.09 18.07 -5.87
C THR A 186 -19.50 17.41 -4.62
N ILE A 187 -19.52 18.09 -3.49
CA ILE A 187 -19.13 17.48 -2.21
C ILE A 187 -20.16 16.44 -1.72
N ASN A 188 -21.42 16.56 -2.13
CA ASN A 188 -22.51 15.69 -1.70
C ASN A 188 -22.81 14.59 -2.73
N ASP A 189 -22.36 14.78 -3.96
CA ASP A 189 -22.65 13.87 -5.06
C ASP A 189 -21.37 13.56 -5.83
N ARG A 190 -21.13 12.26 -6.01
CA ARG A 190 -19.88 11.75 -6.55
C ARG A 190 -19.99 11.65 -8.07
N PRO A 191 -19.07 12.25 -8.84
CA PRO A 191 -19.11 12.14 -10.29
C PRO A 191 -18.75 10.73 -10.74
N THR A 192 -19.28 10.33 -11.90
CA THR A 192 -18.98 9.04 -12.54
C THR A 192 -18.21 9.25 -13.84
N LEU A 193 -17.00 8.69 -13.90
CA LEU A 193 -16.18 8.63 -15.11
C LEU A 193 -16.58 7.38 -15.91
N TYR A 194 -17.08 7.56 -17.13
CA TYR A 194 -17.42 6.47 -18.04
C TYR A 194 -16.29 6.26 -19.03
N LEU A 195 -15.86 5.02 -19.22
CA LEU A 195 -14.78 4.66 -20.15
C LEU A 195 -15.23 3.49 -21.02
N PRO A 196 -15.05 3.55 -22.35
CA PRO A 196 -15.30 2.40 -23.21
C PRO A 196 -14.18 1.35 -23.06
N ILE A 197 -14.54 0.08 -22.89
CA ILE A 197 -13.59 -1.02 -22.83
C ILE A 197 -12.79 -1.15 -24.13
N GLY A 198 -11.49 -1.39 -24.02
CA GLY A 198 -10.58 -1.69 -25.13
C GLY A 198 -10.15 -0.48 -25.97
N GLN A 199 -10.54 0.73 -25.56
CA GLN A 199 -10.08 1.97 -26.17
C GLN A 199 -8.97 2.61 -25.34
N THR A 200 -7.98 3.18 -26.04
CA THR A 200 -6.89 3.91 -25.39
C THR A 200 -7.40 5.28 -24.97
N VAL A 201 -7.51 5.50 -23.66
CA VAL A 201 -8.00 6.76 -23.10
C VAL A 201 -6.82 7.61 -22.64
N ARG A 202 -6.73 8.84 -23.15
CA ARG A 202 -5.82 9.86 -22.63
C ARG A 202 -6.52 10.69 -21.57
N PHE A 203 -5.93 10.71 -20.38
CA PHE A 203 -6.33 11.63 -19.32
C PHE A 203 -5.46 12.88 -19.38
N GLU A 204 -6.06 14.03 -19.66
CA GLU A 204 -5.43 15.33 -19.48
C GLU A 204 -5.82 15.89 -18.12
N LEU A 205 -4.85 16.27 -17.30
CA LEU A 205 -5.05 16.56 -15.89
C LEU A 205 -4.78 18.04 -15.63
N GLY A 206 -5.79 18.72 -15.09
CA GLY A 206 -5.69 20.11 -14.66
C GLY A 206 -6.32 20.32 -13.29
N SER A 207 -5.82 21.30 -12.53
CA SER A 207 -6.47 21.73 -11.29
C SER A 207 -6.80 23.21 -11.30
N GLN A 208 -7.93 23.53 -10.67
CA GLN A 208 -8.39 24.91 -10.46
C GLN A 208 -7.74 25.60 -9.26
N ASP A 209 -7.19 24.86 -8.30
CA ASP A 209 -6.88 25.40 -6.97
C ASP A 209 -5.60 24.87 -6.35
N VAL A 210 -5.60 23.64 -5.84
CA VAL A 210 -4.51 23.00 -5.10
C VAL A 210 -4.07 21.73 -5.79
N ILE A 211 -2.97 21.15 -5.33
CA ILE A 211 -2.51 19.88 -5.86
C ILE A 211 -3.50 18.77 -5.44
N HIS A 212 -3.88 17.95 -6.42
CA HIS A 212 -4.62 16.69 -6.20
C HIS A 212 -3.81 15.55 -6.81
N SER A 213 -4.31 14.32 -6.72
CA SER A 213 -3.70 13.19 -7.44
C SER A 213 -4.79 12.26 -7.92
N PHE A 214 -4.87 12.08 -9.24
CA PHE A 214 -5.87 11.25 -9.88
C PHE A 214 -5.40 9.81 -9.84
N TRP A 215 -6.12 8.95 -9.11
CA TRP A 215 -5.72 7.57 -8.89
C TRP A 215 -6.90 6.61 -8.97
N ILE A 216 -6.74 5.59 -9.82
CA ILE A 216 -7.63 4.43 -9.91
C ILE A 216 -6.77 3.22 -9.51
N PRO A 217 -6.97 2.62 -8.31
CA PRO A 217 -6.11 1.56 -7.80
C PRO A 217 -5.97 0.37 -8.74
N GLU A 218 -7.03 -0.06 -9.39
CA GLU A 218 -7.06 -1.20 -10.32
C GLU A 218 -6.28 -0.96 -11.61
N PHE A 219 -6.01 0.30 -11.96
CA PHE A 219 -5.21 0.66 -13.14
C PHE A 219 -3.72 0.68 -12.82
N TYR A 220 -3.34 0.54 -11.54
CA TYR A 220 -1.97 0.69 -11.02
C TYR A 220 -1.23 1.97 -11.46
N MET A 221 -1.97 2.96 -11.97
CA MET A 221 -1.44 4.23 -12.41
C MET A 221 -2.07 5.36 -11.60
N LYS A 222 -1.22 6.29 -11.18
CA LYS A 222 -1.65 7.55 -10.58
C LYS A 222 -0.81 8.67 -11.14
N GLN A 223 -1.40 9.84 -11.23
CA GLN A 223 -0.68 11.03 -11.67
C GLN A 223 -1.19 12.25 -10.91
N ASP A 224 -0.25 13.04 -10.42
CA ASP A 224 -0.56 14.24 -9.65
C ASP A 224 -1.08 15.35 -10.58
N VAL A 225 -2.09 16.06 -10.10
CA VAL A 225 -2.82 17.10 -10.81
C VAL A 225 -2.40 18.44 -10.23
N PHE A 226 -1.67 19.23 -11.01
CA PHE A 226 -1.07 20.47 -10.56
C PHE A 226 -1.80 21.69 -11.14
N PRO A 227 -2.09 22.72 -10.33
CA PRO A 227 -2.53 24.01 -10.86
C PRO A 227 -1.46 24.62 -11.78
N GLY A 228 -1.85 25.05 -12.97
CA GLY A 228 -0.93 25.69 -13.93
C GLY A 228 0.07 24.76 -14.62
N GLN A 229 0.12 23.47 -14.30
CA GLN A 229 1.06 22.55 -14.94
C GLN A 229 0.25 21.38 -15.53
N PRO A 230 0.03 21.37 -16.86
CA PRO A 230 -0.70 20.28 -17.48
C PRO A 230 0.08 18.98 -17.30
N ASN A 231 -0.65 17.91 -17.04
CA ASN A 231 -0.08 16.59 -16.86
C ASN A 231 -0.97 15.58 -17.59
N ALA A 232 -0.40 14.49 -18.10
CA ALA A 232 -1.19 13.52 -18.85
C ALA A 232 -0.61 12.12 -18.75
N PHE A 233 -1.48 11.13 -18.89
CA PHE A 233 -1.09 9.74 -19.10
C PHE A 233 -2.18 9.03 -19.92
N GLN A 234 -1.84 7.86 -20.45
CA GLN A 234 -2.77 7.02 -21.22
C GLN A 234 -2.93 5.66 -20.52
N VAL A 235 -4.13 5.09 -20.62
CA VAL A 235 -4.42 3.70 -20.22
C VAL A 235 -5.45 3.09 -21.16
N THR A 236 -5.43 1.77 -21.24
CA THR A 236 -6.39 1.01 -22.05
C THR A 236 -7.17 0.05 -21.15
N PRO A 237 -8.41 0.39 -20.72
CA PRO A 237 -9.20 -0.49 -19.86
C PRO A 237 -9.50 -1.82 -20.55
N ASP A 238 -9.20 -2.94 -19.90
CA ASP A 238 -9.35 -4.29 -20.47
C ASP A 238 -10.44 -5.14 -19.78
N ARG A 239 -11.09 -4.57 -18.77
CA ARG A 239 -12.12 -5.24 -17.96
C ARG A 239 -13.29 -4.32 -17.64
N GLU A 240 -14.48 -4.74 -18.06
CA GLU A 240 -15.73 -4.04 -17.71
C GLU A 240 -16.02 -4.13 -16.21
N GLY A 241 -16.71 -3.11 -15.70
CA GLY A 241 -17.22 -3.06 -14.34
C GLY A 241 -17.06 -1.71 -13.68
N THR A 242 -17.48 -1.65 -12.42
CA THR A 242 -17.41 -0.47 -11.57
C THR A 242 -16.15 -0.48 -10.71
N PHE A 243 -15.40 0.62 -10.76
CA PHE A 243 -14.18 0.84 -9.98
C PHE A 243 -14.30 2.11 -9.13
N GLU A 244 -13.43 2.24 -8.14
CA GLU A 244 -13.38 3.40 -7.26
C GLU A 244 -12.12 4.23 -7.51
N GLY A 245 -12.34 5.46 -8.00
CA GLY A 245 -11.31 6.48 -8.07
C GLY A 245 -11.14 7.24 -6.76
N ARG A 246 -9.90 7.66 -6.46
CA ARG A 246 -9.53 8.33 -5.22
C ARG A 246 -8.57 9.49 -5.47
N CYS A 247 -8.66 10.53 -4.65
CA CYS A 247 -7.60 11.52 -4.53
C CYS A 247 -6.44 10.96 -3.68
N ALA A 248 -5.22 10.98 -4.21
CA ALA A 248 -4.03 10.41 -3.55
C ALA A 248 -3.00 11.44 -3.05
N GLU A 249 -3.27 12.75 -3.18
CA GLU A 249 -2.42 13.83 -2.67
C GLU A 249 -3.26 14.77 -1.79
N PHE A 250 -2.69 15.24 -0.68
CA PHE A 250 -3.47 15.94 0.34
C PHE A 250 -3.93 17.33 -0.14
N CYS A 251 -5.24 17.46 -0.38
CA CYS A 251 -5.87 18.66 -0.96
C CYS A 251 -6.78 19.45 0.02
N GLY A 252 -6.71 19.15 1.32
CA GLY A 252 -7.39 19.90 2.37
C GLY A 252 -8.44 19.11 3.16
N VAL A 253 -9.41 19.83 3.75
CA VAL A 253 -10.29 19.31 4.82
C VAL A 253 -11.12 18.11 4.38
N PHE A 254 -11.59 18.08 3.14
CA PHE A 254 -12.41 16.98 2.60
C PHE A 254 -11.64 16.08 1.63
N HIS A 255 -10.31 16.02 1.74
CA HIS A 255 -9.45 15.17 0.90
C HIS A 255 -9.93 13.71 0.81
N GLN A 256 -10.27 13.09 1.95
CA GLN A 256 -10.75 11.69 1.98
C GLN A 256 -12.10 11.46 1.27
N SER A 257 -12.87 12.53 1.05
CA SER A 257 -14.19 12.50 0.41
C SER A 257 -14.10 12.71 -1.11
N MET A 258 -12.93 13.06 -1.65
CA MET A 258 -12.68 13.23 -3.08
C MET A 258 -12.53 11.89 -3.80
N ARG A 259 -13.59 11.10 -3.75
CA ARG A 259 -13.74 9.84 -4.48
C ARG A 259 -14.54 10.10 -5.75
N PHE A 260 -14.34 9.29 -6.78
CA PHE A 260 -15.15 9.26 -7.99
C PHE A 260 -15.48 7.80 -8.35
N THR A 261 -16.57 7.58 -9.05
CA THR A 261 -16.88 6.25 -9.59
C THR A 261 -16.26 6.16 -10.98
N VAL A 262 -15.75 5.00 -11.37
CA VAL A 262 -15.33 4.73 -12.75
C VAL A 262 -16.15 3.56 -13.26
N GLU A 263 -16.82 3.72 -14.37
CA GLU A 263 -17.60 2.67 -15.04
C GLU A 263 -16.90 2.36 -16.36
N VAL A 264 -16.29 1.18 -16.46
CA VAL A 264 -15.78 0.67 -17.73
C VAL A 264 -16.89 -0.15 -18.38
N VAL A 265 -17.38 0.33 -19.51
CA VAL A 265 -18.61 -0.16 -20.15
C VAL A 265 -18.37 -0.48 -21.62
N SER A 266 -19.36 -1.13 -22.23
CA SER A 266 -19.36 -1.34 -23.67
C SER A 266 -19.45 -0.01 -24.43
N GLU A 267 -18.97 0.03 -25.67
CA GLU A 267 -19.06 1.22 -26.52
C GLU A 267 -20.49 1.75 -26.65
N GLN A 268 -21.47 0.85 -26.77
CA GLN A 268 -22.87 1.26 -26.87
C GLN A 268 -23.36 1.97 -25.61
N GLU A 269 -23.03 1.42 -24.44
CA GLU A 269 -23.43 2.02 -23.17
C GLU A 269 -22.69 3.34 -22.93
N TYR A 270 -21.42 3.44 -23.32
CA TYR A 270 -20.68 4.71 -23.27
C TYR A 270 -21.42 5.81 -24.05
N GLN A 271 -21.80 5.54 -25.31
CA GLN A 271 -22.55 6.51 -26.13
C GLN A 271 -23.91 6.85 -25.52
N ASP A 272 -24.65 5.87 -24.99
CA ASP A 272 -25.92 6.10 -24.30
C ASP A 272 -25.75 7.05 -23.08
N GLN A 273 -24.64 6.93 -22.33
CA GLN A 273 -24.34 7.83 -21.22
C GLN A 273 -23.98 9.24 -21.70
N MET A 274 -23.21 9.37 -22.79
CA MET A 274 -22.87 10.69 -23.37
C MET A 274 -24.13 11.43 -23.84
N ASP A 275 -25.08 10.72 -24.45
CA ASP A 275 -26.39 11.28 -24.80
C ASP A 275 -27.20 11.66 -23.55
N GLY A 276 -27.17 10.84 -22.50
CA GLY A 276 -27.79 11.16 -21.21
C GLY A 276 -27.26 12.45 -20.58
N LEU A 277 -25.94 12.67 -20.60
CA LEU A 277 -25.31 13.92 -20.13
C LEU A 277 -25.78 15.12 -20.95
N ARG A 278 -25.86 14.96 -22.27
CA ARG A 278 -26.35 15.99 -23.20
C ARG A 278 -27.81 16.35 -22.92
N GLU A 279 -28.67 15.35 -22.68
CA GLU A 279 -30.08 15.55 -22.31
C GLU A 279 -30.25 16.23 -20.94
N ALA A 280 -29.34 15.94 -19.99
CA ALA A 280 -29.27 16.61 -18.70
C ALA A 280 -28.76 18.06 -18.79
N GLY A 281 -28.34 18.52 -19.97
CA GLY A 281 -27.83 19.86 -20.22
C GLY A 281 -26.36 20.05 -19.82
N GLN A 282 -25.62 18.96 -19.59
CA GLN A 282 -24.19 18.98 -19.27
C GLN A 282 -23.34 19.04 -20.54
N THR A 283 -23.63 20.03 -21.39
CA THR A 283 -22.93 20.26 -22.66
C THR A 283 -21.80 21.26 -22.50
N GLY A 284 -20.76 21.15 -23.33
CA GLY A 284 -19.56 21.98 -23.26
C GLY A 284 -18.51 21.41 -22.31
N LEU A 285 -17.34 22.05 -22.27
CA LEU A 285 -16.23 21.70 -21.38
C LEU A 285 -16.14 22.69 -20.21
N ILE A 286 -15.84 22.18 -19.02
CA ILE A 286 -15.55 22.98 -17.84
C ILE A 286 -14.03 23.11 -17.70
N ASP A 287 -13.48 24.21 -18.19
CA ASP A 287 -12.06 24.50 -18.08
C ASP A 287 -11.68 25.08 -16.71
N PRO A 288 -10.55 24.66 -16.12
CA PRO A 288 -10.00 25.30 -14.93
C PRO A 288 -9.42 26.68 -15.29
N PRO A 289 -9.69 27.74 -14.49
CA PRO A 289 -9.19 29.09 -14.78
C PRO A 289 -7.66 29.22 -14.72
N ILE A 290 -6.97 28.23 -14.11
CA ILE A 290 -5.51 28.19 -13.95
C ILE A 290 -4.89 27.13 -14.89
N ARG A 291 -5.53 26.78 -16.02
CA ARG A 291 -4.85 26.07 -17.10
C ARG A 291 -3.96 27.04 -17.85
N GLY A 292 -2.75 27.25 -17.32
CA GLY A 292 -1.61 27.88 -17.99
C GLY A 292 -1.93 28.82 -19.15
N ALA A 293 -2.55 29.97 -18.88
CA ALA A 293 -2.21 31.18 -19.61
C ALA A 293 -0.83 31.65 -19.10
N TYR A 294 0.20 30.85 -19.33
CA TYR A 294 1.54 31.41 -19.39
C TYR A 294 1.61 32.02 -20.77
N ASP A 295 1.50 33.34 -20.84
CA ASP A 295 1.96 34.04 -22.03
C ASP A 295 3.41 33.59 -22.26
N ASP A 296 3.72 33.12 -23.47
CA ASP A 296 5.11 32.84 -23.89
C ASP A 296 5.95 34.14 -23.88
N GLU A 297 5.30 35.30 -23.71
CA GLU A 297 5.95 36.58 -23.50
C GLU A 297 6.38 36.74 -22.03
N PRO A 298 7.67 37.02 -21.78
CA PRO A 298 8.13 37.48 -20.48
C PRO A 298 7.32 38.69 -20.03
N LEU A 299 6.96 38.75 -18.74
CA LEU A 299 6.33 39.93 -18.14
C LEU A 299 7.10 41.19 -18.57
N ASP A 300 6.44 42.07 -19.32
CA ASP A 300 6.99 43.36 -19.70
C ASP A 300 7.29 44.14 -18.41
N PRO A 301 8.55 44.43 -18.09
CA PRO A 301 8.93 45.12 -16.86
C PRO A 301 8.38 46.56 -16.79
N ASP A 302 7.94 47.11 -17.92
CA ASP A 302 7.35 48.46 -18.01
C ASP A 302 5.81 48.43 -18.05
N SER A 303 5.18 47.26 -17.99
CA SER A 303 3.72 47.16 -17.91
C SER A 303 3.26 47.61 -16.51
N PRO A 304 2.46 48.68 -16.40
CA PRO A 304 1.89 49.09 -15.13
C PRO A 304 0.89 48.00 -14.73
N GLY A 305 1.30 47.14 -13.80
CA GLY A 305 0.53 45.99 -13.31
C GLY A 305 -0.94 46.35 -13.16
N GLY A 306 -1.74 45.87 -14.12
CA GLY A 306 -3.16 46.13 -14.17
C GLY A 306 -3.88 45.24 -13.18
N ASP A 307 -4.63 45.88 -12.30
CA ASP A 307 -5.61 45.25 -11.42
C ASP A 307 -6.44 44.23 -12.22
N ARG A 308 -6.28 42.95 -11.91
CA ARG A 308 -7.25 41.89 -12.19
C ARG A 308 -7.49 41.12 -10.89
#